data_AF-A0A9E2B3J9-F1
#
_entry.id   AF-A0A9E2B3J9-F1
#
_cell.length_a   1.000
_cell.length_b   1.000
_cell.length_c   1.000
_cell.angle_alpha   90.00
_cell.angle_beta   90.00
_cell.angle_gamma   90.00
#
_symmetry.space_group_name_H-M   'P 1'
#
loop_
_entity.id
_entity.type
_entity.pdbx_description
1 polymer ?
#
loop_
_entity_poly.entity_id
_entity_poly.type
_entity_poly.pdbx_seq_one_letter_code
_entity_poly.pdbx_strand_id
1 'polypeptide(L)'
;RQGINDYTGFMTGDESMAGNYFGYDGPCPPWNDEIVHHYRFKLFAVDIDSCGLTGDFTAGNALAAIKGHIIDQTELTGTYSLNPAVR
;
A
#
# COMPACT_ATOMS: atom_id res chain seq x y z
N ARG A 1 1.91 8.68 -11.39
CA ARG A 1 0.84 7.68 -11.64
C ARG A 1 0.61 6.87 -10.38
N GLN A 2 -0.59 6.35 -10.15
CA GLN A 2 -0.92 5.53 -8.98
C GLN A 2 -1.12 4.07 -9.41
N GLY A 3 -0.73 3.12 -8.56
CA GLY A 3 -0.99 1.70 -8.77
C GLY A 3 -2.33 1.28 -8.18
N ILE A 4 -2.79 0.09 -8.56
CA ILE A 4 -3.92 -0.61 -7.96
C ILE A 4 -3.63 -0.86 -6.48
N ASN A 5 -4.63 -0.58 -5.66
CA ASN A 5 -4.62 -0.80 -4.22
C ASN A 5 -5.49 -2.02 -3.83
N ASP A 6 -5.52 -2.34 -2.54
CA ASP A 6 -6.11 -3.60 -2.06
C ASP A 6 -7.65 -3.57 -2.06
N TYR A 7 -8.29 -2.39 -2.14
CA TYR A 7 -9.74 -2.31 -2.31
C TYR A 7 -10.24 -2.98 -3.60
N THR A 8 -9.41 -3.02 -4.65
CA THR A 8 -9.75 -3.75 -5.89
C THR A 8 -10.03 -5.23 -5.61
N GLY A 9 -9.21 -5.86 -4.75
CA GLY A 9 -9.41 -7.25 -4.34
C GLY A 9 -10.46 -7.41 -3.23
N PHE A 10 -10.58 -6.44 -2.34
CA PHE A 10 -11.59 -6.49 -1.27
C PHE A 10 -13.02 -6.39 -1.84
N MET A 11 -13.22 -5.54 -2.85
CA MET A 11 -14.53 -5.25 -3.43
C MET A 11 -14.92 -6.21 -4.58
N THR A 12 -14.06 -7.14 -5.01
CA THR A 12 -14.37 -8.02 -6.15
C THR A 12 -15.64 -8.86 -6.00
N GLY A 13 -16.11 -9.12 -4.77
CA GLY A 13 -17.31 -9.90 -4.51
C GLY A 13 -18.62 -9.09 -4.47
N ASP A 14 -18.55 -7.76 -4.52
CA ASP A 14 -19.72 -6.88 -4.50
C ASP A 14 -19.92 -6.27 -5.89
N GLU A 15 -20.96 -6.68 -6.60
CA GLU A 15 -21.22 -6.23 -7.99
C GLU A 15 -21.36 -4.70 -8.11
N SER A 16 -21.82 -4.02 -7.06
CA SER A 16 -21.99 -2.57 -7.07
C SER A 16 -20.70 -1.80 -6.82
N MET A 17 -19.72 -2.47 -6.20
CA MET A 17 -18.44 -1.90 -5.80
C MET A 17 -17.25 -2.51 -6.56
N ALA A 18 -17.47 -3.47 -7.46
CA ALA A 18 -16.41 -4.06 -8.26
C ALA A 18 -15.78 -3.00 -9.18
N GLY A 19 -14.45 -2.90 -9.18
CA GLY A 19 -13.72 -1.96 -10.01
C GLY A 19 -12.25 -1.83 -9.61
N ASN A 20 -11.50 -1.07 -10.41
CA ASN A 20 -10.11 -0.77 -10.11
C ASN A 20 -10.02 0.47 -9.22
N TYR A 21 -9.46 0.29 -8.04
CA TYR A 21 -9.17 1.33 -7.07
C TYR A 21 -7.67 1.61 -7.08
N PHE A 22 -7.30 2.89 -7.08
CA PHE A 22 -5.92 3.34 -7.22
C PHE A 22 -5.50 4.24 -6.07
N GLY A 23 -4.19 4.22 -5.77
CA GLY A 23 -3.57 5.17 -4.86
C GLY A 23 -3.50 4.70 -3.42
N TYR A 24 -3.65 5.63 -2.49
CA TYR A 24 -3.48 5.39 -1.06
C TYR A 24 -4.83 5.17 -0.38
N ASP A 25 -4.93 4.06 0.37
CA ASP A 25 -6.18 3.60 0.99
C ASP A 25 -6.43 4.13 2.39
N GLY A 26 -5.37 4.59 3.07
CA GLY A 26 -5.48 5.01 4.46
C GLY A 26 -5.59 3.86 5.46
N PRO A 27 -5.38 4.16 6.75
CA PRO A 27 -5.53 3.18 7.82
C PRO A 27 -7.02 2.98 8.17
N CYS A 28 -7.49 1.74 8.15
CA CYS A 28 -8.81 1.34 8.64
C CYS A 28 -8.70 0.06 9.50
N PRO A 29 -8.02 0.12 10.66
CA PRO A 29 -7.91 -1.04 11.54
C PRO A 29 -9.28 -1.39 12.12
N PRO A 30 -9.56 -2.65 12.50
CA PRO A 30 -10.82 -3.02 13.13
C PRO A 30 -11.10 -2.16 14.36
N TRP A 31 -12.35 -1.70 14.52
CA TRP A 31 -12.74 -0.83 15.63
C TRP A 31 -12.62 -1.49 17.01
N ASN A 32 -12.67 -2.83 17.03
CA ASN A 32 -12.57 -3.66 18.22
C ASN A 32 -11.20 -4.34 18.37
N ASP A 33 -10.19 -3.89 17.62
CA ASP A 33 -8.84 -4.45 17.75
C ASP A 33 -8.24 -4.10 19.12
N GLU A 34 -7.59 -5.07 19.75
CA GLU A 34 -6.95 -4.93 21.07
C GLU A 34 -5.49 -4.45 20.93
N ILE A 35 -4.95 -4.47 19.71
CA ILE A 35 -3.57 -4.06 19.43
C ILE A 35 -3.52 -2.87 18.46
N VAL A 36 -2.48 -2.03 18.62
CA VAL A 36 -2.26 -0.90 17.72
C VAL A 36 -1.70 -1.37 16.38
N HIS A 37 -2.28 -0.92 15.27
CA HIS A 37 -1.77 -1.24 13.94
C HIS A 37 -0.56 -0.36 13.62
N HIS A 38 0.44 -0.97 13.00
CA HIS A 38 1.67 -0.31 12.58
C HIS A 38 1.68 -0.19 11.06
N TYR A 39 1.63 1.04 10.56
CA TYR A 39 1.64 1.36 9.14
C TYR A 39 3.04 1.77 8.72
N ARG A 40 3.67 0.95 7.87
CA ARG A 40 5.05 1.12 7.42
C ARG A 40 5.10 1.79 6.06
N PHE A 41 5.56 3.03 6.04
CA PHE A 41 5.79 3.81 4.83
C PHE A 41 7.25 3.65 4.39
N LYS A 42 7.47 2.90 3.31
CA LYS A 42 8.81 2.65 2.77
C LYS A 42 9.10 3.59 1.60
N LEU A 43 10.28 4.21 1.64
CA LEU A 43 10.83 5.00 0.55
C LEU A 43 12.09 4.33 0.03
N PHE A 44 12.17 4.13 -1.28
CA PHE A 44 13.30 3.51 -1.95
C PHE A 44 13.97 4.52 -2.88
N ALA A 45 15.29 4.67 -2.76
CA ALA A 45 16.12 5.31 -3.77
C ALA A 45 16.56 4.24 -4.77
N VAL A 46 16.41 4.51 -6.07
CA VAL A 46 16.71 3.55 -7.14
C VAL A 46 17.60 4.17 -8.21
N ASP A 47 18.39 3.36 -8.91
CA ASP A 47 19.35 3.79 -9.95
C ASP A 47 18.81 3.72 -11.40
N ILE A 48 17.48 3.60 -11.56
CA ILE A 48 16.79 3.55 -12.85
C ILE A 48 15.88 4.75 -13.03
N ASP A 49 15.86 5.32 -14.24
CA ASP A 49 15.01 6.46 -14.58
C ASP A 49 13.51 6.12 -14.61
N SER A 50 13.19 4.84 -14.84
CA SER A 50 11.81 4.35 -14.93
C SER A 50 11.72 2.88 -14.57
N CYS A 51 10.64 2.50 -13.85
CA CYS A 51 10.32 1.10 -13.55
C CYS A 51 9.78 0.33 -14.78
N GLY A 52 9.57 0.98 -15.93
CA GLY A 52 9.05 0.33 -17.15
C GLY A 52 7.62 -0.21 -17.03
N LEU A 53 6.91 0.12 -15.96
CA LEU A 53 5.55 -0.36 -15.73
C LEU A 53 4.56 0.40 -16.63
N THR A 54 3.72 -0.33 -17.33
CA THR A 54 2.66 0.20 -18.21
C THR A 54 1.29 -0.27 -17.72
N GLY A 55 0.22 0.43 -18.14
CA GLY A 55 -1.14 0.13 -17.67
C GLY A 55 -1.28 0.13 -16.15
N ASP A 56 -2.24 -0.68 -15.69
CA ASP A 56 -2.53 -0.93 -14.28
C ASP A 56 -1.48 -1.87 -13.68
N PHE A 57 -1.04 -1.56 -12.46
CA PHE A 57 0.04 -2.27 -11.78
C PHE A 57 -0.17 -2.23 -10.27
N THR A 58 0.31 -3.25 -9.58
CA THR A 58 0.24 -3.35 -8.11
C THR A 58 1.52 -2.85 -7.45
N ALA A 59 1.49 -2.65 -6.13
CA ALA A 59 2.70 -2.43 -5.33
C ALA A 59 3.72 -3.57 -5.50
N GLY A 60 3.24 -4.82 -5.62
CA GLY A 60 4.09 -5.99 -5.88
C GLY A 60 4.83 -5.90 -7.22
N ASN A 61 4.17 -5.40 -8.28
CA ASN A 61 4.83 -5.18 -9.56
C ASN A 61 5.92 -4.10 -9.48
N ALA A 62 5.65 -3.00 -8.75
CA ALA A 62 6.63 -1.96 -8.53
C ALA A 62 7.85 -2.45 -7.74
N LEU A 63 7.63 -3.19 -6.65
CA LEU A 63 8.71 -3.78 -5.85
C LEU A 63 9.55 -4.78 -6.66
N ALA A 64 8.92 -5.56 -7.52
CA ALA A 64 9.64 -6.48 -8.41
C ALA A 64 10.48 -5.71 -9.46
N ALA A 65 9.93 -4.64 -10.04
CA ALA A 65 10.61 -3.84 -11.06
C ALA A 65 11.84 -3.10 -10.53
N ILE A 66 11.83 -2.67 -9.26
CA ILE A 66 12.98 -2.00 -8.64
C ILE A 66 13.96 -2.97 -7.98
N LYS A 67 13.66 -4.27 -7.95
CA LYS A 67 14.52 -5.27 -7.30
C LYS A 67 15.89 -5.31 -8.00
N GLY A 68 16.96 -5.15 -7.23
CA GLY A 68 18.33 -5.07 -7.75
C GLY A 68 18.77 -3.67 -8.17
N HIS A 69 17.86 -2.70 -8.17
CA HIS A 69 18.10 -1.29 -8.47
C HIS A 69 18.04 -0.39 -7.24
N ILE A 70 17.69 -0.93 -6.07
CA ILE A 70 17.61 -0.18 -4.81
C ILE A 70 19.03 0.13 -4.33
N ILE A 71 19.36 1.43 -4.28
CA ILE A 71 20.65 1.92 -3.78
C ILE A 71 20.58 2.37 -2.31
N ASP A 72 19.40 2.78 -1.84
CA ASP A 72 19.13 3.05 -0.43
C ASP A 72 17.63 2.93 -0.13
N GLN A 73 17.28 2.77 1.15
CA GLN A 73 15.90 2.72 1.60
C GLN A 73 15.73 3.29 3.01
N THR A 74 14.57 3.86 3.28
CA THR A 74 14.15 4.26 4.62
C THR A 74 12.70 3.89 4.88
N GLU A 75 12.34 3.76 6.16
CA GLU A 75 10.99 3.42 6.60
C GLU A 75 10.55 4.40 7.70
N LEU A 76 9.36 4.97 7.53
CA LEU A 76 8.65 5.65 8.58
C LEU A 76 7.50 4.75 9.05
N THR A 77 7.44 4.46 10.34
CA THR A 77 6.31 3.74 10.93
C THR A 77 5.40 4.70 11.68
N GLY A 78 4.15 4.78 11.24
CA GLY A 78 3.08 5.44 11.98
C GLY A 78 2.20 4.39 12.68
N THR A 79 1.59 4.76 13.78
CA THR A 79 0.61 3.92 14.49
C THR A 79 -0.78 4.52 14.37
N TYR A 80 -1.81 3.67 14.28
CA TYR A 80 -3.20 4.10 14.31
C TYR A 80 -4.10 3.02 14.92
N SER A 81 -5.12 3.45 15.63
CA SER A 81 -6.17 2.61 16.21
C SER A 81 -7.51 3.32 16.10
N LEU A 82 -8.56 2.57 15.76
CA LEU A 82 -9.95 3.03 15.92
C LEU A 82 -10.50 2.71 17.32
N ASN A 83 -9.85 1.82 18.08
CA ASN A 83 -10.18 1.55 19.47
C ASN A 83 -9.54 2.64 20.37
N PRO A 84 -10.34 3.50 21.04
CA PRO A 84 -9.81 4.61 21.84
C PRO A 84 -9.06 4.15 23.09
N ALA A 85 -9.19 2.88 23.50
CA ALA A 85 -8.46 2.29 24.62
C ALA A 85 -7.02 1.88 24.24
N VAL A 86 -6.69 1.84 22.95
CA VAL A 86 -5.40 1.41 22.40
C VAL A 86 -4.65 2.63 21.86
N ARG A 87 -3.37 2.79 22.22
CA ARG A 87 -2.49 3.90 21.78
C ARG A 87 -1.12 3.42 21.33
#